data_AF-A0A1F6RNN0-F1
#
_entry.id   AF-A0A1F6RNN0-F1
#
_cell.length_a   1.000
_cell.length_b   1.000
_cell.length_c   1.000
_cell.angle_alpha   90.00
_cell.angle_beta   90.00
_cell.angle_gamma   90.00
#
_symmetry.space_group_name_H-M   'P 1'
#
loop_
_entity.id
_entity.type
_entity.pdbx_description
1 polymer ?
#
loop_
_entity_poly.entity_id
_entity_poly.type
_entity_poly.pdbx_seq_one_letter_code
_entity_poly.pdbx_strand_id
1 'polypeptide(L)'
;MKSSFKAIGLSIAALLGASALAAPAFAAPTIDVAPWLAPNVYGSPSWEQWRDNALEAAFQGDFEHGTPGTPFFAQANANITPGDITVSGFASRKGKADPGTEFGAAYANELGTRGHFGLRIDGMGDQFSISQLGFGANSDDPTQTLAFYYLPGSYNYNDRYKGVLKGSDGILWTADDTFITGGANNQFVDGLIGVGSGNAYAAYCVGCTIPQQQAALDDVTSWEDFPTKFWGEYYLFDSVNDKALATGRADFFISSPTAAIPEPASWAMMLSGFMVLGASVRRNKRLASVVA
;
A
#
# COMPACT_ATOMS: atom_id res chain seq x y z
N MET A 1 -60.05 76.15 14.13
CA MET A 1 -59.86 74.75 14.62
C MET A 1 -59.37 73.90 13.46
N LYS A 2 -58.18 73.30 13.61
CA LYS A 2 -57.54 72.23 12.82
C LYS A 2 -56.99 72.59 11.42
N SER A 3 -55.67 72.80 11.43
CA SER A 3 -54.62 72.66 10.40
C SER A 3 -54.75 71.39 9.55
N SER A 4 -54.61 71.46 8.22
CA SER A 4 -53.38 71.34 7.40
C SER A 4 -52.59 70.02 7.58
N PHE A 5 -52.44 69.23 6.50
CA PHE A 5 -51.18 69.01 5.76
C PHE A 5 -51.32 67.86 4.74
N LYS A 6 -50.98 68.13 3.47
CA LYS A 6 -50.72 67.14 2.42
C LYS A 6 -49.35 66.51 2.65
N ALA A 7 -49.23 65.19 2.51
CA ALA A 7 -47.94 64.51 2.38
C ALA A 7 -47.92 63.71 1.07
N ILE A 8 -47.07 64.17 0.15
CA ILE A 8 -46.63 63.49 -1.06
C ILE A 8 -45.52 62.52 -0.62
N GLY A 9 -45.76 61.22 -0.72
CA GLY A 9 -44.77 60.19 -0.41
C GLY A 9 -43.86 59.91 -1.61
N LEU A 10 -42.71 60.57 -1.64
CA LEU A 10 -41.58 60.26 -2.51
C LEU A 10 -40.94 58.95 -2.03
N SER A 11 -40.96 57.90 -2.85
CA SER A 11 -40.29 56.62 -2.56
C SER A 11 -38.90 56.61 -3.22
N ILE A 12 -37.86 56.82 -2.43
CA ILE A 12 -36.46 56.47 -2.78
C ILE A 12 -35.84 55.79 -1.56
N ALA A 13 -35.56 54.49 -1.66
CA ALA A 13 -34.53 53.72 -0.93
C ALA A 13 -34.77 52.24 -1.24
N ALA A 14 -33.80 51.35 -1.48
CA ALA A 14 -32.38 51.42 -1.77
C ALA A 14 -32.07 50.00 -2.28
N LEU A 15 -31.49 49.85 -3.48
CA LEU A 15 -30.94 48.56 -3.89
C LEU A 15 -29.69 48.31 -3.03
N LEU A 16 -29.83 47.52 -1.98
CA LEU A 16 -28.70 46.90 -1.29
C LEU A 16 -28.26 45.71 -2.15
N GLY A 17 -27.25 45.94 -2.99
CA GLY A 17 -26.51 44.87 -3.64
C GLY A 17 -25.79 44.04 -2.57
N ALA A 18 -26.29 42.83 -2.32
CA ALA A 18 -25.56 41.82 -1.58
C ALA A 18 -24.44 41.28 -2.49
N SER A 19 -23.28 41.92 -2.45
CA SER A 19 -22.04 41.29 -2.88
C SER A 19 -21.69 40.19 -1.87
N ALA A 20 -22.20 38.99 -2.13
CA ALA A 20 -21.72 37.79 -1.48
C ALA A 20 -20.25 37.61 -1.86
N LEU A 21 -19.34 37.95 -0.94
CA LEU A 21 -17.96 37.52 -0.99
C LEU A 21 -18.00 35.99 -0.83
N ALA A 22 -17.99 35.27 -1.95
CA ALA A 22 -17.68 33.86 -1.94
C ALA A 22 -16.22 33.74 -1.49
N ALA A 23 -16.00 33.40 -0.21
CA ALA A 23 -14.70 32.92 0.21
C ALA A 23 -14.35 31.71 -0.68
N PRO A 24 -13.13 31.62 -1.22
CA PRO A 24 -12.73 30.44 -1.96
C PRO A 24 -12.89 29.23 -1.02
N ALA A 25 -13.69 28.25 -1.44
CA ALA A 25 -13.74 26.98 -0.77
C ALA A 25 -12.43 26.26 -1.08
N PHE A 26 -11.52 26.19 -0.10
CA PHE A 26 -10.33 25.36 -0.21
C PHE A 26 -10.76 23.89 -0.22
N ALA A 27 -10.11 23.09 -1.06
CA ALA A 27 -10.37 21.66 -1.13
C ALA A 27 -9.66 20.97 0.03
N ALA A 28 -10.29 19.94 0.61
CA ALA A 28 -9.66 19.14 1.64
C ALA A 28 -8.38 18.47 1.10
N PRO A 29 -7.35 18.25 1.94
CA PRO A 29 -6.16 17.51 1.54
C PRO A 29 -6.52 16.15 0.95
N THR A 30 -5.66 15.64 0.07
CA THR A 30 -5.80 14.28 -0.49
C THR A 30 -4.66 13.40 0.01
N ILE A 31 -4.94 12.10 0.20
CA ILE A 31 -3.96 11.10 0.62
C ILE A 31 -4.01 9.96 -0.38
N ASP A 32 -2.96 9.83 -1.19
CA ASP A 32 -2.73 8.70 -2.06
C ASP A 32 -1.82 7.69 -1.34
N VAL A 33 -2.22 6.41 -1.39
CA VAL A 33 -1.47 5.32 -0.76
C VAL A 33 -1.22 4.21 -1.77
N ALA A 34 0.00 3.69 -1.82
CA ALA A 34 0.36 2.59 -2.70
C ALA A 34 0.94 1.39 -1.93
N PRO A 35 0.53 0.15 -2.26
CA PRO A 35 1.12 -1.05 -1.66
C PRO A 35 2.47 -1.34 -2.32
N TRP A 36 3.56 -1.30 -1.56
CA TRP A 36 4.93 -1.51 -2.03
C TRP A 36 5.60 -2.72 -1.38
N LEU A 37 6.36 -3.49 -2.16
CA LEU A 37 7.26 -4.52 -1.63
C LEU A 37 8.65 -3.94 -1.44
N ALA A 38 8.98 -3.57 -0.22
CA ALA A 38 10.27 -2.98 0.12
C ALA A 38 11.30 -4.07 0.48
N PRO A 39 12.57 -3.94 0.09
CA PRO A 39 13.66 -4.71 0.68
C PRO A 39 13.67 -4.59 2.20
N ASN A 40 14.17 -5.60 2.91
CA ASN A 40 14.27 -5.50 4.36
C ASN A 40 15.27 -4.40 4.77
N VAL A 41 14.76 -3.32 5.39
CA VAL A 41 15.54 -2.19 5.90
C VAL A 41 16.68 -2.59 6.82
N TYR A 42 16.55 -3.73 7.51
CA TYR A 42 17.56 -4.26 8.40
C TYR A 42 18.55 -5.16 7.66
N GLY A 43 19.36 -4.55 6.78
CA GLY A 43 20.55 -5.18 6.20
C GLY A 43 20.49 -5.55 4.72
N SER A 44 19.35 -5.37 4.03
CA SER A 44 19.32 -5.60 2.57
C SER A 44 20.11 -4.49 1.86
N PRO A 45 21.09 -4.83 0.99
CA PRO A 45 21.91 -3.82 0.32
C PRO A 45 21.13 -2.89 -0.61
N SER A 46 20.02 -3.37 -1.17
CA SER A 46 19.18 -2.57 -2.07
C SER A 46 18.30 -1.55 -1.37
N TRP A 47 18.16 -1.58 -0.04
CA TRP A 47 17.21 -0.74 0.71
C TRP A 47 17.37 0.76 0.41
N GLU A 48 18.59 1.29 0.48
CA GLU A 48 18.83 2.73 0.34
C GLU A 48 18.45 3.24 -1.05
N GLN A 49 18.88 2.52 -2.10
CA GLN A 49 18.52 2.86 -3.48
C GLN A 49 17.03 2.64 -3.76
N TRP A 50 16.43 1.60 -3.17
CA TRP A 50 15.00 1.37 -3.27
C TRP A 50 14.19 2.50 -2.61
N ARG A 51 14.60 2.95 -1.41
CA ARG A 51 13.97 4.07 -0.69
C ARG A 51 13.97 5.33 -1.55
N ASP A 52 15.11 5.64 -2.16
CA ASP A 52 15.24 6.84 -2.99
C ASP A 52 14.33 6.76 -4.23
N ASN A 53 14.27 5.60 -4.89
CA ASN A 53 13.32 5.35 -5.98
C ASN A 53 11.86 5.47 -5.52
N ALA A 54 11.51 4.91 -4.35
CA ALA A 54 10.16 4.98 -3.83
C ALA A 54 9.72 6.42 -3.53
N LEU A 55 10.62 7.25 -2.98
CA LEU A 55 10.32 8.66 -2.74
C LEU A 55 10.16 9.45 -4.04
N GLU A 56 10.99 9.18 -5.05
CA GLU A 56 10.84 9.77 -6.37
C GLU A 56 9.50 9.38 -7.01
N ALA A 57 9.12 8.10 -6.93
CA ALA A 57 7.85 7.59 -7.40
C ALA A 57 6.63 8.26 -6.72
N ALA A 58 6.71 8.45 -5.39
CA ALA A 58 5.67 9.18 -4.65
C ALA A 58 5.62 10.66 -5.03
N PHE A 59 6.78 11.29 -5.30
CA PHE A 59 6.83 12.68 -5.73
C PHE A 59 6.19 12.88 -7.11
N GLN A 60 6.46 11.96 -8.04
CA GLN A 60 5.88 11.96 -9.40
C GLN A 60 4.40 11.55 -9.40
N GLY A 61 3.93 10.84 -8.37
CA GLY A 61 2.53 10.46 -8.18
C GLY A 61 2.09 9.22 -8.96
N ASP A 62 3.02 8.49 -9.59
CA ASP A 62 2.75 7.23 -10.30
C ASP A 62 3.04 5.98 -9.45
N PHE A 63 3.79 6.14 -8.35
CA PHE A 63 4.23 5.06 -7.46
C PHE A 63 5.04 3.95 -8.15
N GLU A 64 5.71 4.26 -9.26
CA GLU A 64 6.68 3.38 -9.94
C GLU A 64 7.96 4.13 -10.33
N HIS A 65 9.13 3.67 -9.88
CA HIS A 65 10.42 4.27 -10.28
C HIS A 65 11.60 3.30 -10.17
N GLY A 66 12.59 3.51 -11.04
CA GLY A 66 13.80 2.70 -11.13
C GLY A 66 13.76 1.69 -12.27
N THR A 67 14.62 0.67 -12.20
CA THR A 67 14.80 -0.30 -13.29
C THR A 67 14.05 -1.61 -13.02
N PRO A 68 13.05 -1.99 -13.82
CA PRO A 68 12.34 -3.27 -13.67
C PRO A 68 13.29 -4.47 -13.60
N GLY A 69 12.96 -5.44 -12.75
CA GLY A 69 13.78 -6.66 -12.57
C GLY A 69 15.01 -6.48 -11.69
N THR A 70 15.20 -5.33 -11.05
CA THR A 70 16.26 -5.09 -10.06
C THR A 70 15.70 -5.09 -8.63
N PRO A 71 16.52 -5.38 -7.60
CA PRO A 71 16.04 -5.40 -6.22
C PRO A 71 15.60 -4.02 -5.70
N PHE A 72 16.03 -2.94 -6.35
CA PHE A 72 15.73 -1.55 -5.99
C PHE A 72 14.59 -0.92 -6.82
N PHE A 73 13.90 -1.68 -7.67
CA PHE A 73 12.72 -1.17 -8.36
C PHE A 73 11.58 -0.92 -7.36
N ALA A 74 11.12 0.31 -7.25
CA ALA A 74 9.94 0.66 -6.47
C ALA A 74 8.72 0.57 -7.40
N GLN A 75 7.78 -0.32 -7.10
CA GLN A 75 6.58 -0.50 -7.89
C GLN A 75 5.42 -0.89 -6.99
N ALA A 76 4.28 -0.22 -7.18
CA ALA A 76 3.02 -0.58 -6.56
C ALA A 76 2.62 -2.02 -6.95
N ASN A 77 2.48 -2.90 -5.97
CA ASN A 77 2.02 -4.27 -6.18
C ASN A 77 1.01 -4.69 -5.12
N ALA A 78 -0.25 -4.78 -5.53
CA ALA A 78 -1.33 -5.21 -4.66
C ALA A 78 -1.51 -6.74 -4.59
N ASN A 79 -1.03 -7.51 -5.57
CA ASN A 79 -1.25 -8.96 -5.62
C ASN A 79 0.06 -9.68 -5.33
N ILE A 80 0.11 -10.36 -4.19
CA ILE A 80 1.34 -10.92 -3.64
C ILE A 80 1.13 -12.35 -3.16
N THR A 81 2.24 -13.02 -2.91
CA THR A 81 2.29 -14.34 -2.25
C THR A 81 2.80 -14.20 -0.81
N PRO A 82 2.58 -15.20 0.06
CA PRO A 82 3.14 -15.19 1.41
C PRO A 82 4.66 -14.92 1.45
N GLY A 83 5.41 -15.45 0.47
CA GLY A 83 6.85 -15.24 0.36
C GLY A 83 7.26 -13.80 0.05
N ASP A 84 6.39 -12.98 -0.54
CA ASP A 84 6.66 -11.58 -0.88
C ASP A 84 6.63 -10.66 0.36
N ILE A 85 5.99 -11.06 1.46
CA ILE A 85 5.92 -10.29 2.72
C ILE A 85 6.64 -10.99 3.87
N THR A 86 7.70 -11.72 3.54
CA THR A 86 8.56 -12.41 4.50
C THR A 86 9.97 -11.82 4.43
N VAL A 87 10.49 -11.41 5.59
CA VAL A 87 11.89 -11.05 5.81
C VAL A 87 12.63 -12.18 6.51
N SER A 88 13.96 -12.16 6.48
CA SER A 88 14.76 -13.21 7.12
C SER A 88 16.07 -12.71 7.73
N GLY A 89 16.63 -13.53 8.63
CA GLY A 89 17.99 -13.36 9.16
C GLY A 89 19.10 -13.96 8.28
N PHE A 90 18.76 -14.45 7.10
CA PHE A 90 19.63 -15.07 6.10
C PHE A 90 19.20 -14.59 4.71
N ALA A 91 20.03 -14.82 3.68
CA ALA A 91 19.72 -14.39 2.32
C ALA A 91 18.43 -15.02 1.79
N SER A 92 17.43 -14.20 1.48
CA SER A 92 16.16 -14.65 0.90
C SER A 92 15.50 -13.61 0.01
N ARG A 93 14.62 -14.06 -0.88
CA ARG A 93 13.73 -13.20 -1.68
C ARG A 93 12.50 -14.00 -2.09
N LYS A 94 11.30 -13.41 -2.00
CA LYS A 94 10.02 -14.04 -2.42
C LYS A 94 9.83 -15.46 -1.87
N GLY A 95 10.15 -15.67 -0.59
CA GLY A 95 10.03 -16.99 0.06
C GLY A 95 11.04 -18.04 -0.39
N LYS A 96 12.14 -17.64 -1.07
CA LYS A 96 13.24 -18.54 -1.46
C LYS A 96 14.54 -18.19 -0.77
N ALA A 97 15.20 -19.20 -0.21
CA ALA A 97 16.58 -19.11 0.23
C ALA A 97 17.54 -19.12 -0.98
N ASP A 98 18.78 -18.67 -0.78
CA ASP A 98 19.77 -18.49 -1.85
C ASP A 98 19.24 -17.70 -3.08
N PRO A 99 18.76 -16.46 -2.86
CA PRO A 99 18.18 -15.64 -3.91
C PRO A 99 19.18 -15.28 -5.02
N GLY A 100 20.49 -15.42 -4.78
CA GLY A 100 21.52 -15.20 -5.79
C GLY A 100 21.49 -16.23 -6.91
N THR A 101 21.23 -17.49 -6.56
CA THR A 101 21.02 -18.59 -7.52
C THR A 101 19.63 -18.51 -8.15
N GLU A 102 18.59 -18.22 -7.35
CA GLU A 102 17.19 -18.24 -7.80
C GLU A 102 16.80 -17.05 -8.71
N PHE A 103 17.29 -15.84 -8.39
CA PHE A 103 16.88 -14.59 -9.07
C PHE A 103 18.05 -13.82 -9.66
N GLY A 104 19.27 -14.31 -9.48
CA GLY A 104 20.50 -13.72 -10.00
C GLY A 104 21.31 -12.96 -8.94
N ALA A 105 22.59 -12.76 -9.26
CA ALA A 105 23.60 -12.28 -8.31
C ALA A 105 23.27 -10.94 -7.63
N ALA A 106 22.48 -10.08 -8.27
CA ALA A 106 22.03 -8.81 -7.68
C ALA A 106 21.18 -9.00 -6.40
N TYR A 107 20.53 -10.16 -6.25
CA TYR A 107 19.68 -10.48 -5.10
C TYR A 107 20.41 -11.29 -4.02
N ALA A 108 21.67 -11.68 -4.23
CA ALA A 108 22.37 -12.68 -3.40
C ALA A 108 22.44 -12.36 -1.91
N ASN A 109 22.35 -11.09 -1.54
CA ASN A 109 22.46 -10.60 -0.16
C ASN A 109 21.16 -9.95 0.34
N GLU A 110 20.05 -10.08 -0.39
CA GLU A 110 18.75 -9.59 0.04
C GLU A 110 18.23 -10.40 1.22
N LEU A 111 17.52 -9.75 2.15
CA LEU A 111 17.04 -10.37 3.39
C LEU A 111 15.50 -10.44 3.44
N GLY A 112 14.91 -10.74 2.28
CA GLY A 112 13.47 -10.78 2.06
C GLY A 112 12.86 -9.39 1.86
N THR A 113 11.53 -9.33 1.89
CA THR A 113 10.75 -8.14 1.55
C THR A 113 9.62 -7.89 2.55
N ARG A 114 9.21 -6.62 2.65
CA ARG A 114 8.20 -6.12 3.58
C ARG A 114 7.09 -5.41 2.82
N GLY A 115 5.84 -5.63 3.23
CA GLY A 115 4.71 -4.87 2.72
C GLY A 115 4.70 -3.48 3.33
N HIS A 116 4.92 -2.47 2.51
CA HIS A 116 4.89 -1.04 2.86
C HIS A 116 3.68 -0.37 2.22
N PHE A 117 3.20 0.70 2.85
CA PHE A 117 2.13 1.55 2.33
C PHE A 117 2.71 2.91 1.99
N GLY A 118 3.24 3.06 0.78
CA GLY A 118 3.80 4.31 0.25
C GLY A 118 2.79 5.45 0.35
N LEU A 119 3.27 6.66 0.60
CA LEU A 119 2.43 7.80 0.97
C LEU A 119 2.73 9.00 0.08
N ARG A 120 1.67 9.63 -0.43
CA ARG A 120 1.70 10.97 -1.01
C ARG A 120 0.49 11.75 -0.50
N ILE A 121 0.72 12.97 -0.03
CA ILE A 121 -0.33 13.87 0.45
C ILE A 121 -0.20 15.21 -0.25
N ASP A 122 -1.29 15.70 -0.81
CA ASP A 122 -1.43 17.05 -1.34
C ASP A 122 -2.34 17.88 -0.43
N GLY A 123 -1.85 19.03 0.05
CA GLY A 123 -2.63 19.94 0.90
C GLY A 123 -3.75 20.68 0.16
N MET A 124 -3.82 20.57 -1.18
CA MET A 124 -4.88 21.14 -2.03
C MET A 124 -5.08 22.65 -1.87
N GLY A 125 -3.99 23.36 -1.55
CA GLY A 125 -3.96 24.80 -1.34
C GLY A 125 -3.84 25.23 0.11
N ASP A 126 -4.13 24.33 1.06
CA ASP A 126 -3.85 24.51 2.48
C ASP A 126 -2.55 23.83 2.88
N GLN A 127 -1.97 24.26 4.00
CA GLN A 127 -0.84 23.59 4.61
C GLN A 127 -1.28 22.70 5.78
N PHE A 128 -0.57 21.60 5.96
CA PHE A 128 -0.75 20.67 7.07
C PHE A 128 0.61 20.34 7.69
N SER A 129 0.62 19.64 8.82
CA SER A 129 1.85 19.18 9.46
C SER A 129 1.88 17.67 9.58
N ILE A 130 3.06 17.05 9.47
CA ILE A 130 3.20 15.60 9.63
C ILE A 130 2.78 15.12 11.03
N SER A 131 2.76 16.00 12.05
CA SER A 131 2.19 15.69 13.37
C SER A 131 0.70 15.38 13.34
N GLN A 132 -0.03 15.75 12.30
CA GLN A 132 -1.45 15.39 12.13
C GLN A 132 -1.63 13.99 11.54
N LEU A 133 -0.57 13.39 10.99
CA LEU A 133 -0.61 12.09 10.34
C LEU A 133 -0.74 10.97 11.37
N GLY A 134 -1.76 10.13 11.20
CA GLY A 134 -1.90 8.84 11.85
C GLY A 134 -1.94 7.71 10.83
N PHE A 135 -1.72 6.49 11.31
CA PHE A 135 -1.71 5.30 10.48
C PHE A 135 -2.20 4.07 11.25
N GLY A 136 -2.93 3.19 10.58
CA GLY A 136 -3.24 1.85 11.08
C GLY A 136 -3.05 0.80 10.00
N ALA A 137 -2.28 -0.24 10.30
CA ALA A 137 -2.24 -1.46 9.51
C ALA A 137 -3.01 -2.57 10.18
N ASN A 138 -3.65 -3.41 9.38
CA ASN A 138 -4.41 -4.56 9.84
C ASN A 138 -4.27 -5.71 8.84
N SER A 139 -4.47 -6.93 9.32
CA SER A 139 -4.61 -8.14 8.50
C SER A 139 -5.90 -8.88 8.85
N ASP A 140 -6.37 -9.73 7.94
CA ASP A 140 -7.62 -10.47 8.10
C ASP A 140 -7.45 -11.84 8.79
N ASP A 141 -6.24 -12.19 9.23
CA ASP A 141 -6.01 -13.34 10.08
C ASP A 141 -6.62 -13.14 11.49
N PRO A 142 -7.05 -14.21 12.19
CA PRO A 142 -7.75 -14.10 13.47
C PRO A 142 -6.98 -13.32 14.55
N THR A 143 -5.66 -13.31 14.47
CA THR A 143 -4.76 -12.66 15.43
C THR A 143 -4.31 -11.26 15.00
N GLN A 144 -4.68 -10.83 13.79
CA GLN A 144 -4.18 -9.61 13.15
C GLN A 144 -2.65 -9.49 13.23
N THR A 145 -1.94 -10.54 12.85
CA THR A 145 -0.49 -10.70 13.10
C THR A 145 0.35 -9.57 12.50
N LEU A 146 -0.12 -8.96 11.41
CA LEU A 146 0.58 -7.85 10.76
C LEU A 146 0.14 -6.47 11.28
N ALA A 147 -0.81 -6.38 12.22
CA ALA A 147 -1.36 -5.11 12.67
C ALA A 147 -0.41 -4.30 13.56
N PHE A 148 -0.45 -2.99 13.37
CA PHE A 148 0.23 -1.99 14.19
C PHE A 148 -0.35 -0.61 13.87
N TYR A 149 -0.14 0.36 14.76
CA TYR A 149 -0.67 1.71 14.57
C TYR A 149 0.30 2.79 15.03
N TYR A 150 0.15 3.97 14.43
CA TYR A 150 0.81 5.21 14.83
C TYR A 150 -0.25 6.29 15.02
N LEU A 151 -0.23 6.92 16.19
CA LEU A 151 -1.13 8.04 16.49
C LEU A 151 -0.59 9.34 15.87
N PRO A 152 -1.45 10.34 15.63
CA PRO A 152 -1.01 11.70 15.35
C PRO A 152 0.09 12.15 16.32
N GLY A 153 1.17 12.70 15.76
CA GLY A 153 2.38 13.12 16.48
C GLY A 153 3.50 12.09 16.49
N SER A 154 3.26 10.85 16.02
CA SER A 154 4.29 9.79 15.99
C SER A 154 5.31 9.96 14.86
N TYR A 155 4.92 10.63 13.77
CA TYR A 155 5.76 10.83 12.60
C TYR A 155 6.66 12.07 12.74
N ASN A 156 7.84 11.99 12.12
CA ASN A 156 8.82 13.07 12.05
C ASN A 156 9.37 13.15 10.63
N TYR A 157 9.75 14.35 10.19
CA TYR A 157 10.47 14.54 8.95
C TYR A 157 11.85 13.89 9.02
N ASN A 158 12.20 13.10 8.01
CA ASN A 158 13.47 12.40 7.89
C ASN A 158 13.74 12.02 6.41
N ASP A 159 14.70 11.13 6.19
CA ASP A 159 15.03 10.58 4.89
C ASP A 159 13.92 9.70 4.28
N ARG A 160 12.96 9.23 5.08
CA ARG A 160 11.85 8.34 4.69
C ARG A 160 10.50 9.05 4.59
N TYR A 161 10.36 10.21 5.21
CA TYR A 161 9.17 11.06 5.20
C TYR A 161 9.61 12.51 4.98
N LYS A 162 9.35 13.02 3.78
CA LYS A 162 9.80 14.35 3.36
C LYS A 162 8.59 15.26 3.21
N GLY A 163 8.60 16.37 3.96
CA GLY A 163 7.68 17.48 3.69
C GLY A 163 8.07 18.16 2.38
N VAL A 164 7.10 18.72 1.68
CA VAL A 164 7.29 19.43 0.41
C VAL A 164 6.71 20.83 0.56
N LEU A 165 7.53 21.84 0.30
CA LEU A 165 7.11 23.23 0.19
C LEU A 165 7.16 23.66 -1.27
N LYS A 166 6.13 24.38 -1.69
CA LYS A 166 6.05 24.90 -3.06
C LYS A 166 7.26 25.76 -3.40
N GLY A 167 7.75 25.60 -4.61
CA GLY A 167 8.80 26.43 -5.18
C GLY A 167 8.37 27.87 -5.49
N SER A 168 9.16 28.53 -6.32
CA SER A 168 8.92 29.92 -6.72
C SER A 168 7.74 30.07 -7.68
N ASP A 169 7.38 28.99 -8.40
CA ASP A 169 6.24 28.98 -9.30
C ASP A 169 4.89 28.85 -8.56
N GLY A 170 4.90 28.51 -7.26
CA GLY A 170 3.71 28.33 -6.43
C GLY A 170 2.89 27.09 -6.78
N ILE A 171 3.46 26.17 -7.56
CA ILE A 171 2.87 24.88 -7.96
C ILE A 171 3.55 23.79 -7.13
N LEU A 172 2.80 22.77 -6.73
CA LEU A 172 3.34 21.62 -6.01
C LEU A 172 3.65 20.50 -7.02
N TRP A 173 4.61 19.64 -6.67
CA TRP A 173 5.10 18.51 -7.48
C TRP A 173 5.92 18.95 -8.70
N THR A 174 6.64 20.07 -8.57
CA THR A 174 7.52 20.62 -9.60
C THR A 174 8.98 20.63 -9.15
N ALA A 175 9.90 20.75 -10.10
CA ALA A 175 11.33 20.60 -9.83
C ALA A 175 11.93 21.68 -8.92
N ASP A 176 11.24 22.79 -8.69
CA ASP A 176 11.66 23.88 -7.81
C ASP A 176 11.13 23.75 -6.37
N ASP A 177 10.38 22.70 -6.07
CA ASP A 177 9.93 22.38 -4.72
C ASP A 177 11.10 22.11 -3.76
N THR A 178 10.92 22.51 -2.51
CA THR A 178 11.91 22.31 -1.45
C THR A 178 11.47 21.20 -0.49
N PHE A 179 12.39 20.27 -0.22
CA PHE A 179 12.14 19.17 0.72
C PHE A 179 12.53 19.53 2.16
N ILE A 180 11.64 19.20 3.09
CA ILE A 180 11.88 19.21 4.54
C ILE A 180 12.18 17.78 4.98
N THR A 181 13.44 17.53 5.35
CA THR A 181 13.96 16.21 5.75
C THR A 181 14.33 16.13 7.23
N GLY A 182 13.93 17.12 8.03
CA GLY A 182 14.18 17.19 9.46
C GLY A 182 13.57 18.45 10.08
N GLY A 183 13.60 18.54 11.41
CA GLY A 183 13.01 19.67 12.16
C GLY A 183 11.78 19.26 12.99
N ALA A 184 10.99 20.24 13.38
CA ALA A 184 9.81 20.00 14.21
C ALA A 184 8.69 19.36 13.39
N ASN A 185 8.04 18.33 13.93
CA ASN A 185 6.96 17.62 13.23
C ASN A 185 5.66 18.44 13.09
N ASN A 186 5.56 19.58 13.79
CA ASN A 186 4.46 20.54 13.66
C ASN A 186 4.73 21.64 12.63
N GLN A 187 5.88 21.61 11.93
CA GLN A 187 6.13 22.51 10.81
C GLN A 187 5.13 22.23 9.67
N PHE A 188 4.52 23.31 9.18
CA PHE A 188 3.59 23.28 8.06
C PHE A 188 4.30 23.06 6.73
N VAL A 189 3.68 22.25 5.87
CA VAL A 189 4.12 21.90 4.52
C VAL A 189 2.92 21.88 3.57
N ASP A 190 3.20 22.05 2.28
CA ASP A 190 2.18 22.01 1.22
C ASP A 190 1.89 20.58 0.75
N GLY A 191 2.88 19.69 0.87
CA GLY A 191 2.77 18.28 0.54
C GLY A 191 3.63 17.39 1.44
N LEU A 192 3.41 16.08 1.35
CA LEU A 192 4.21 15.08 2.05
C LEU A 192 4.39 13.85 1.17
N ILE A 193 5.60 13.32 1.11
CA ILE A 193 5.87 12.00 0.53
C ILE A 193 6.53 11.10 1.57
N GLY A 194 6.30 9.80 1.47
CA GLY A 194 7.00 8.84 2.30
C GLY A 194 7.05 7.44 1.72
N VAL A 195 8.11 6.70 2.07
CA VAL A 195 8.22 5.26 1.73
C VAL A 195 7.17 4.40 2.42
N GLY A 196 6.49 4.97 3.42
CA GLY A 196 5.40 4.32 4.10
C GLY A 196 5.80 3.50 5.32
N SER A 197 4.78 3.19 6.11
CA SER A 197 4.82 2.26 7.22
C SER A 197 4.59 0.85 6.68
N GLY A 198 5.25 -0.16 7.26
CA GLY A 198 5.16 -1.51 6.74
C GLY A 198 5.46 -2.59 7.76
N ASN A 199 4.96 -3.80 7.51
CA ASN A 199 5.20 -4.97 8.34
C ASN A 199 5.39 -6.23 7.48
N ALA A 200 5.95 -7.27 8.08
CA ALA A 200 6.27 -8.54 7.45
C ALA A 200 6.34 -9.66 8.48
N TYR A 201 6.21 -10.88 8.00
CA TYR A 201 6.63 -12.06 8.75
C TYR A 201 8.15 -12.19 8.75
N ALA A 202 8.69 -12.89 9.75
CA ALA A 202 10.13 -13.06 9.88
C ALA A 202 10.51 -14.53 10.02
N ALA A 203 11.45 -14.98 9.20
CA ALA A 203 12.06 -16.31 9.28
C ALA A 203 13.50 -16.19 9.80
N TYR A 204 13.82 -16.94 10.86
CA TYR A 204 15.15 -16.94 11.45
C TYR A 204 15.71 -18.35 11.53
N CYS A 205 16.95 -18.52 11.07
CA CYS A 205 17.64 -19.81 11.09
C CYS A 205 19.16 -19.57 11.17
N VAL A 206 19.68 -19.40 12.38
CA VAL A 206 21.10 -19.08 12.60
C VAL A 206 21.96 -20.32 12.40
N GLY A 207 23.00 -20.22 11.56
CA GLY A 207 23.92 -21.33 11.27
C GLY A 207 23.32 -22.45 10.41
N CYS A 208 22.14 -22.22 9.84
CA CYS A 208 21.44 -23.20 9.00
C CYS A 208 22.02 -23.29 7.60
N THR A 209 21.99 -24.51 7.04
CA THR A 209 22.22 -24.78 5.62
C THR A 209 21.10 -24.22 4.75
N ILE A 210 21.31 -24.07 3.44
CA ILE A 210 20.28 -23.57 2.50
C ILE A 210 18.97 -24.38 2.60
N PRO A 211 18.96 -25.73 2.61
CA PRO A 211 17.72 -26.49 2.78
C PRO A 211 16.97 -26.18 4.09
N GLN A 212 17.69 -25.95 5.18
CA GLN A 212 17.09 -25.59 6.48
C GLN A 212 16.56 -24.15 6.49
N GLN A 213 17.25 -23.23 5.80
CA GLN A 213 16.76 -21.87 5.58
C GLN A 213 15.47 -21.87 4.76
N GLN A 214 15.40 -22.70 3.72
CA GLN A 214 14.17 -22.88 2.95
C GLN A 214 13.04 -23.44 3.82
N ALA A 215 13.30 -24.47 4.63
CA ALA A 215 12.31 -24.99 5.56
C ALA A 215 11.79 -23.92 6.53
N ALA A 216 12.65 -23.04 7.04
CA ALA A 216 12.23 -21.93 7.89
C ALA A 216 11.34 -20.90 7.16
N LEU A 217 11.54 -20.68 5.86
CA LEU A 217 10.64 -19.85 5.04
C LEU A 217 9.31 -20.56 4.79
N ASP A 218 9.35 -21.87 4.50
CA ASP A 218 8.18 -22.68 4.24
C ASP A 218 7.28 -22.75 5.49
N ASP A 219 7.86 -22.91 6.68
CA ASP A 219 7.13 -22.92 7.96
C ASP A 219 6.33 -21.62 8.20
N VAL A 220 6.94 -20.47 7.87
CA VAL A 220 6.28 -19.16 8.01
C VAL A 220 5.19 -18.96 6.97
N THR A 221 5.42 -19.41 5.74
CA THR A 221 4.53 -19.14 4.59
C THR A 221 3.40 -20.16 4.42
N SER A 222 3.45 -21.28 5.15
CA SER A 222 2.45 -22.36 5.09
C SER A 222 1.49 -22.40 6.28
N TRP A 223 1.53 -21.40 7.16
CA TRP A 223 0.60 -21.31 8.28
C TRP A 223 -0.86 -21.30 7.79
N GLU A 224 -1.69 -22.16 8.38
CA GLU A 224 -3.10 -22.34 8.00
C GLU A 224 -3.92 -21.04 8.05
N ASP A 225 -3.60 -20.17 9.00
CA ASP A 225 -4.28 -18.87 9.18
C ASP A 225 -3.50 -17.70 8.56
N PHE A 226 -2.61 -17.95 7.59
CA PHE A 226 -1.90 -16.87 6.92
C PHE A 226 -2.91 -15.91 6.27
N PRO A 227 -2.79 -14.58 6.49
CA PRO A 227 -3.80 -13.64 6.05
C PRO A 227 -3.95 -13.63 4.53
N THR A 228 -5.17 -13.44 4.06
CA THR A 228 -5.47 -13.23 2.63
C THR A 228 -5.48 -11.75 2.27
N LYS A 229 -5.51 -10.87 3.27
CA LYS A 229 -5.48 -9.42 3.10
C LYS A 229 -4.61 -8.75 4.16
N PHE A 230 -3.80 -7.80 3.73
CA PHE A 230 -3.04 -6.90 4.59
C PHE A 230 -3.23 -5.47 4.08
N TRP A 231 -3.67 -4.54 4.92
CA TRP A 231 -3.97 -3.18 4.48
C TRP A 231 -3.48 -2.13 5.46
N GLY A 232 -3.23 -0.95 4.92
CA GLY A 232 -2.79 0.22 5.65
C GLY A 232 -3.66 1.41 5.31
N GLU A 233 -4.08 2.13 6.34
CA GLU A 233 -4.87 3.35 6.22
C GLU A 233 -4.14 4.50 6.91
N TYR A 234 -3.91 5.57 6.14
CA TYR A 234 -3.42 6.84 6.63
C TYR A 234 -4.58 7.80 6.82
N TYR A 235 -4.45 8.68 7.82
CA TYR A 235 -5.38 9.77 8.02
C TYR A 235 -4.66 11.01 8.52
N LEU A 236 -5.16 12.18 8.10
CA LEU A 236 -4.79 13.46 8.69
C LEU A 236 -5.84 13.87 9.71
N PHE A 237 -5.43 14.16 10.93
CA PHE A 237 -6.31 14.48 12.04
C PHE A 237 -6.13 15.92 12.52
N ASP A 238 -7.22 16.67 12.54
CA ASP A 238 -7.29 17.96 13.20
C ASP A 238 -7.73 17.77 14.66
N SER A 239 -6.77 17.91 15.58
CA SER A 239 -7.01 17.77 17.01
C SER A 239 -7.80 18.93 17.63
N VAL A 240 -7.87 20.08 16.97
CA VAL A 240 -8.64 21.24 17.46
C VAL A 240 -10.12 21.01 17.23
N ASN A 241 -10.48 20.46 16.07
CA ASN A 241 -11.86 20.21 15.68
C ASN A 241 -12.30 18.74 15.85
N ASP A 242 -11.43 17.89 16.40
CA ASP A 242 -11.65 16.46 16.65
C ASP A 242 -12.15 15.71 15.40
N LYS A 243 -11.49 15.96 14.26
CA LYS A 243 -11.99 15.54 12.95
C LYS A 243 -10.86 15.05 12.02
N ALA A 244 -11.12 13.95 11.32
CA ALA A 244 -10.31 13.53 10.18
C ALA A 244 -10.51 14.48 8.98
N LEU A 245 -9.40 15.04 8.48
CA LEU A 245 -9.37 15.94 7.34
C LEU A 245 -9.34 15.17 6.02
N ALA A 246 -8.60 14.07 6.00
CA ALA A 246 -8.42 13.22 4.83
C ALA A 246 -8.03 11.81 5.27
N THR A 247 -8.33 10.82 4.44
CA THR A 247 -7.97 9.42 4.63
C THR A 247 -7.52 8.82 3.31
N GLY A 248 -6.54 7.93 3.34
CA GLY A 248 -6.08 7.17 2.18
C GLY A 248 -5.77 5.74 2.59
N ARG A 249 -6.03 4.77 1.70
CA ARG A 249 -5.86 3.35 1.99
C ARG A 249 -5.31 2.60 0.79
N ALA A 250 -4.47 1.62 1.07
CA ALA A 250 -4.08 0.59 0.11
C ALA A 250 -4.18 -0.81 0.71
N ASP A 251 -4.37 -1.79 -0.16
CA ASP A 251 -4.55 -3.19 0.18
C ASP A 251 -3.50 -4.04 -0.55
N PHE A 252 -2.94 -5.01 0.17
CA PHE A 252 -2.35 -6.21 -0.39
C PHE A 252 -3.37 -7.35 -0.34
N PHE A 253 -3.49 -8.07 -1.44
CA PHE A 253 -4.21 -9.32 -1.58
C PHE A 253 -3.16 -10.44 -1.67
N ILE A 254 -3.22 -11.33 -0.70
CA ILE A 254 -2.26 -12.41 -0.52
C ILE A 254 -2.92 -13.69 -1.01
N SER A 255 -2.42 -14.21 -2.13
CA SER A 255 -2.84 -15.51 -2.65
C SER A 255 -1.70 -16.51 -2.48
N SER A 256 -1.98 -17.62 -1.79
CA SER A 256 -1.05 -18.75 -1.80
C SER A 256 -0.94 -19.29 -3.23
N PRO A 257 0.27 -19.54 -3.76
CA PRO A 257 0.46 -20.20 -5.04
C PRO A 257 0.17 -21.70 -4.91
N THR A 258 -0.91 -22.10 -4.23
CA THR A 258 -1.52 -23.40 -4.49
C THR A 258 -2.25 -23.25 -5.82
N ALA A 259 -1.52 -23.48 -6.92
CA ALA A 259 -2.19 -24.13 -8.04
C ALA A 259 -2.96 -25.29 -7.42
N ALA A 260 -4.29 -25.29 -7.55
CA ALA A 260 -5.11 -26.38 -7.05
C ALA A 260 -4.65 -27.65 -7.75
N ILE A 261 -3.63 -28.32 -7.19
CA ILE A 261 -3.27 -29.68 -7.55
C ILE A 261 -4.50 -30.45 -7.11
N PRO A 262 -5.31 -30.99 -8.05
CA PRO A 262 -6.45 -31.78 -7.65
C PRO A 262 -5.91 -32.86 -6.72
N GLU A 263 -6.49 -32.98 -5.53
CA GLU A 263 -6.04 -33.99 -4.57
C GLU A 263 -5.93 -35.35 -5.26
N PRO A 264 -5.03 -36.26 -4.85
CA PRO A 264 -4.92 -37.58 -5.46
C PRO A 264 -6.27 -38.30 -5.60
N ALA A 265 -7.22 -38.02 -4.69
CA ALA A 265 -8.61 -38.47 -4.77
C ALA A 265 -9.38 -37.91 -5.98
N SER A 266 -9.18 -36.65 -6.36
CA SER A 266 -9.76 -36.02 -7.55
C SER A 266 -9.24 -36.65 -8.84
N TRP A 267 -7.95 -37.02 -8.90
CA TRP A 267 -7.40 -37.81 -10.00
C TRP A 267 -8.00 -39.21 -10.05
N ALA A 268 -8.12 -39.87 -8.90
CA ALA A 268 -8.75 -41.18 -8.81
C ALA A 268 -10.23 -41.16 -9.23
N MET A 269 -10.97 -40.10 -8.87
CA MET A 269 -12.36 -39.90 -9.28
C MET A 269 -12.50 -39.60 -10.77
N MET A 270 -11.61 -38.79 -11.34
CA MET A 270 -11.59 -38.52 -12.78
C MET A 270 -11.25 -39.78 -13.58
N LEU A 271 -10.22 -40.52 -13.17
CA LEU A 271 -9.81 -41.76 -13.83
C LEU A 271 -10.86 -42.85 -13.70
N SER A 272 -11.46 -43.02 -12.52
CA SER A 272 -12.56 -43.99 -12.33
C SER A 272 -13.79 -43.61 -13.15
N GLY A 273 -14.14 -42.31 -13.24
CA GLY A 273 -15.19 -41.82 -14.12
C GLY A 273 -14.96 -42.21 -15.59
N PHE A 274 -13.74 -41.99 -16.11
CA PHE A 274 -13.39 -42.40 -17.48
C PHE A 274 -13.41 -43.91 -17.68
N MET A 275 -12.98 -44.71 -16.70
CA MET A 275 -13.04 -46.17 -16.78
C MET A 275 -14.50 -46.67 -16.85
N VAL A 276 -15.40 -46.10 -16.06
CA VAL A 276 -16.83 -46.47 -16.05
C VAL A 276 -17.50 -46.09 -17.38
N LEU A 277 -17.22 -44.90 -17.91
CA LEU A 277 -17.73 -44.46 -19.22
C LEU A 277 -17.19 -45.35 -20.36
N GLY A 278 -15.89 -45.63 -20.36
CA GLY A 278 -15.25 -46.51 -21.34
C GLY A 278 -15.81 -47.94 -21.32
N ALA A 279 -16.02 -48.51 -20.14
CA ALA A 279 -16.63 -49.83 -19.97
C ALA A 279 -18.08 -49.87 -20.49
N SER A 280 -18.84 -48.82 -20.24
CA SER A 280 -20.24 -48.69 -20.67
C SER A 280 -20.35 -48.61 -22.20
N VAL A 281 -19.49 -47.82 -22.86
CA VAL A 281 -19.44 -47.73 -24.33
C VAL A 281 -19.01 -49.07 -24.95
N ARG A 282 -18.03 -49.75 -24.36
CA ARG A 282 -17.57 -51.08 -24.84
C ARG A 282 -18.67 -52.13 -24.74
N ARG A 283 -19.48 -52.10 -23.67
CA ARG A 283 -20.62 -53.00 -23.48
C ARG A 283 -21.69 -52.77 -24.55
N ASN A 284 -22.03 -51.52 -24.85
CA ASN A 284 -23.02 -51.19 -25.87
C ASN A 284 -22.58 -51.61 -27.28
N LYS A 285 -21.29 -51.47 -27.62
CA LYS A 285 -20.75 -51.96 -28.91
C LYS A 285 -20.81 -53.48 -29.06
N ARG A 286 -20.59 -54.24 -27.97
CA ARG A 286 -20.72 -55.71 -28.00
C ARG A 286 -22.17 -56.16 -28.15
N LEU A 287 -23.11 -55.48 -27.51
CA LEU A 287 -24.53 -55.80 -27.67
C LEU A 287 -25.00 -55.50 -29.08
N ALA A 288 -24.53 -54.41 -29.70
CA ALA A 288 -24.83 -54.10 -31.10
C ALA A 288 -24.24 -55.12 -32.10
N SER A 289 -23.10 -55.76 -31.79
CA SER A 289 -22.48 -56.76 -32.68
C SER A 289 -23.01 -58.19 -32.51
N VAL A 290 -23.85 -58.45 -31.51
CA VAL A 290 -24.49 -59.77 -31.27
C VAL A 290 -25.90 -59.82 -31.86
N VAL A 291 -26.45 -58.66 -32.23
CA VAL A 291 -27.80 -58.51 -32.82
C VAL A 291 -27.74 -58.27 -34.35
N ALA A 292 -26.53 -58.21 -34.93
CA ALA A 292 -26.28 -58.19 -36.38
C ALA A 292 -25.84 -59.58 -36.85
#